data_AF-A0A959TU47-F1
#
_entry.id   AF-A0A959TU47-F1
#
_cell.length_a   1.000
_cell.length_b   1.000
_cell.length_c   1.000
_cell.angle_alpha   90.00
_cell.angle_beta   90.00
_cell.angle_gamma   90.00
#
_symmetry.space_group_name_H-M   'P 1'
#
loop_
_entity.id
_entity.type
_entity.pdbx_description
1 polymer ?
#
loop_
_entity_poly.entity_id
_entity_poly.type
_entity_poly.pdbx_seq_one_letter_code
_entity_poly.pdbx_strand_id
1 'polypeptide(L)'
;MRPELKKILLGSALMLGGLTAGAQGLENVVVEEYHTITQADADYYNIDLAGGSYALVPGMKCYRIYLDMAPNYKLLQVYGAPGTPSPNPLDITTTTNFWNDDDVANDELAPQTRRLDEGAMFDSFITINRAGISGGTAGCGTNTEQFGVLRSDDTDGDLTTCGSYPGFTGNDGNIPGTGPNLTYNLGLTMDFAAFTGNGSTFTCVDESWTTLPASQGVDPAGTNRMLIAQVTTDGQLSFHLNVQLSDPNQNVETYVWNQAGPGEVVSPLLTYPAVTDCEGVVGGSALPGTGCDDGDFLTVNDMWDANCVCTGDPVDCLGVPNGNALPGTACDDQDAGTYNDLYDANCNCAGTPYDCPALMANIGDACDDGDPNTSDDVVDANCVCVGISIFDCPNLMADIGDACDDGDAGTYGDVVDANCVCTGTPYDCPALMANIGDTCDDGDPNTSNDVVDANCVCAGTSTFDCPNLMANIGDACDD
;
A
#
# COMPACT_ATOMS: atom_id res chain seq x y z
N MET A 1 6.49 48.33 32.48
CA MET A 1 7.49 48.89 31.56
C MET A 1 7.47 48.01 30.30
N ARG A 2 7.28 48.58 29.10
CA ARG A 2 7.34 47.92 27.77
C ARG A 2 8.71 47.23 27.54
N PRO A 3 8.88 46.23 26.65
CA PRO A 3 8.45 46.23 25.22
C PRO A 3 7.80 44.92 24.72
N GLU A 4 6.78 44.90 23.84
CA GLU A 4 6.80 45.13 22.38
C GLU A 4 7.87 44.33 21.63
N LEU A 5 7.53 43.11 21.19
CA LEU A 5 8.24 42.42 20.10
C LEU A 5 7.22 41.84 19.10
N LYS A 6 7.17 42.50 17.94
CA LYS A 6 6.56 42.04 16.68
C LYS A 6 7.13 40.69 16.26
N LYS A 7 6.31 39.82 15.63
CA LYS A 7 6.67 38.98 14.46
C LYS A 7 5.41 38.28 13.91
N ILE A 8 4.88 38.81 12.80
CA ILE A 8 4.91 38.27 11.43
C ILE A 8 3.65 37.42 11.13
N LEU A 9 2.71 38.05 10.41
CA LEU A 9 1.70 37.37 9.60
C LEU A 9 2.41 36.54 8.51
N LEU A 10 2.17 35.24 8.45
CA LEU A 10 2.22 34.50 7.18
C LEU A 10 0.78 34.36 6.70
N GLY A 11 0.38 35.27 5.82
CA GLY A 11 -0.86 35.15 5.08
C GLY A 11 -0.71 34.05 4.03
N SER A 12 -1.60 33.05 4.10
CA SER A 12 -1.82 32.08 3.03
C SER A 12 -2.27 32.81 1.77
N ALA A 13 -1.33 33.12 0.88
CA ALA A 13 -1.64 33.52 -0.48
C ALA A 13 -1.97 32.25 -1.28
N LEU A 14 -3.24 31.83 -1.20
CA LEU A 14 -3.82 30.91 -2.17
C LEU A 14 -3.87 31.66 -3.50
N MET A 15 -2.80 31.54 -4.29
CA MET A 15 -2.75 31.95 -5.68
C MET A 15 -3.73 31.05 -6.45
N LEU A 16 -5.01 31.41 -6.49
CA LEU A 16 -5.88 31.00 -7.58
C LEU A 16 -5.35 31.68 -8.85
N GLY A 17 -4.37 31.04 -9.48
CA GLY A 17 -4.10 31.25 -10.89
C GLY A 17 -5.37 30.87 -11.63
N GLY A 18 -6.11 31.88 -12.09
CA GLY A 18 -7.23 31.66 -12.99
C GLY A 18 -6.72 31.06 -14.30
N LEU A 19 -6.72 29.73 -14.38
CA LEU A 19 -6.76 29.02 -15.63
C LEU A 19 -8.11 29.39 -16.26
N THR A 20 -8.11 30.36 -17.15
CA THR A 20 -9.17 30.45 -18.15
C THR A 20 -9.07 29.15 -18.94
N ALA A 21 -9.95 28.19 -18.63
CA ALA A 21 -10.20 27.04 -19.49
C ALA A 21 -10.76 27.59 -20.81
N GLY A 22 -9.86 27.97 -21.73
CA GLY A 22 -10.21 28.04 -23.14
C GLY A 22 -10.72 26.66 -23.53
N ALA A 23 -11.78 26.61 -24.33
CA ALA A 23 -12.25 25.34 -24.87
C ALA A 23 -11.05 24.57 -25.46
N GLN A 24 -10.84 23.33 -25.02
CA GLN A 24 -9.83 22.46 -25.59
C GLN A 24 -10.53 21.62 -26.66
N GLY A 25 -10.46 22.06 -27.91
CA GLY A 25 -11.10 21.41 -29.05
C GLY A 25 -10.60 20.00 -29.35
N LEU A 26 -9.40 19.63 -28.88
CA LEU A 26 -8.87 18.26 -28.96
C LEU A 26 -9.22 17.51 -27.67
N GLU A 27 -10.12 16.54 -27.74
CA GLU A 27 -10.56 15.75 -26.60
C GLU A 27 -9.74 14.47 -26.43
N ASN A 28 -9.35 13.82 -27.54
CA ASN A 28 -8.52 12.60 -27.52
C ASN A 28 -7.85 12.34 -28.87
N VAL A 29 -6.86 11.43 -28.87
CA VAL A 29 -6.40 10.73 -30.08
C VAL A 29 -6.60 9.23 -29.83
N VAL A 30 -7.57 8.64 -30.52
CA VAL A 30 -7.94 7.23 -30.34
C VAL A 30 -7.14 6.37 -31.31
N VAL A 31 -6.43 5.37 -30.79
CA VAL A 31 -5.76 4.35 -31.59
C VAL A 31 -6.51 3.03 -31.42
N GLU A 32 -7.21 2.62 -32.47
CA GLU A 32 -7.94 1.37 -32.51
C GLU A 32 -7.05 0.29 -33.14
N GLU A 33 -6.85 -0.84 -32.46
CA GLU A 33 -6.42 -2.07 -33.12
C GLU A 33 -7.60 -2.61 -33.94
N TYR A 34 -7.76 -2.07 -35.15
CA TYR A 34 -8.90 -2.27 -36.02
C TYR A 34 -9.10 -3.74 -36.41
N HIS A 35 -8.02 -4.43 -36.74
CA HIS A 35 -8.06 -5.86 -37.05
C HIS A 35 -6.70 -6.53 -36.87
N THR A 36 -6.69 -7.76 -36.35
CA THR A 36 -5.52 -8.66 -36.44
C THR A 36 -5.72 -9.58 -37.63
N ILE A 37 -4.79 -9.54 -38.58
CA ILE A 37 -4.82 -10.37 -39.80
C ILE A 37 -4.87 -11.85 -39.41
N THR A 38 -5.90 -12.55 -39.89
CA THR A 38 -6.04 -14.00 -39.71
C THR A 38 -5.42 -14.77 -40.89
N GLN A 39 -5.28 -16.09 -40.72
CA GLN A 39 -4.89 -16.96 -41.84
C GLN A 39 -5.87 -16.87 -43.01
N ALA A 40 -7.17 -16.75 -42.74
CA ALA A 40 -8.19 -16.66 -43.80
C ALA A 40 -8.08 -15.34 -44.58
N ASP A 41 -7.79 -14.23 -43.89
CA ASP A 41 -7.58 -12.93 -44.55
C ASP A 41 -6.33 -12.97 -45.44
N ALA A 42 -5.24 -13.57 -44.94
CA ALA A 42 -4.00 -13.76 -45.68
C ALA A 42 -4.18 -14.70 -46.88
N ASP A 43 -4.92 -15.80 -46.74
CA ASP A 43 -5.18 -16.73 -47.84
C ASP A 43 -6.02 -16.05 -48.94
N TYR A 44 -7.09 -15.35 -48.56
CA TYR A 44 -7.93 -14.63 -49.52
C TYR A 44 -7.12 -13.59 -50.31
N TYR A 45 -6.35 -12.74 -49.61
CA TYR A 45 -5.55 -11.72 -50.26
C TYR A 45 -4.41 -12.31 -51.11
N ASN A 46 -3.56 -13.17 -50.54
CA ASN A 46 -2.35 -13.65 -51.21
C ASN A 46 -2.64 -14.67 -52.32
N ILE A 47 -3.74 -15.43 -52.22
CA ILE A 47 -4.04 -16.56 -53.12
C ILE A 47 -5.23 -16.24 -54.03
N ASP A 48 -6.37 -15.87 -53.45
CA ASP A 48 -7.62 -15.72 -54.23
C ASP A 48 -7.63 -14.43 -55.06
N LEU A 49 -7.10 -13.34 -54.52
CA LEU A 49 -6.87 -12.09 -55.25
C LEU A 49 -5.56 -12.08 -56.04
N ALA A 50 -4.68 -13.07 -55.81
CA ALA A 50 -3.33 -13.12 -56.35
C ALA A 50 -2.55 -11.82 -56.09
N GLY A 51 -2.60 -11.32 -54.85
CA GLY A 51 -2.12 -10.00 -54.42
C GLY A 51 -0.64 -9.67 -54.70
N GLY A 52 -0.18 -8.57 -54.09
CA GLY A 52 1.08 -7.90 -54.45
C GLY A 52 2.37 -8.61 -54.11
N SER A 53 3.49 -7.93 -54.37
CA SER A 53 4.84 -8.40 -54.06
C SER A 53 5.06 -8.63 -52.57
N TYR A 54 4.28 -7.95 -51.72
CA TYR A 54 4.37 -8.03 -50.26
C TYR A 54 3.20 -8.83 -49.67
N ALA A 55 3.49 -10.06 -49.26
CA ALA A 55 2.46 -10.93 -48.71
C ALA A 55 1.88 -10.38 -47.40
N LEU A 56 0.56 -10.48 -47.25
CA LEU A 56 -0.13 -10.23 -46.01
C LEU A 56 0.13 -11.41 -45.06
N VAL A 57 0.63 -11.16 -43.84
CA VAL A 57 1.07 -12.22 -42.91
C VAL A 57 0.13 -12.30 -41.71
N PRO A 58 -0.34 -13.52 -41.33
CA PRO A 58 -1.16 -13.70 -40.12
C PRO A 58 -0.47 -13.17 -38.86
N GLY A 59 -1.21 -12.44 -38.04
CA GLY A 59 -0.71 -11.79 -36.82
C GLY A 59 -0.24 -10.36 -37.02
N MET A 60 -0.11 -9.87 -38.26
CA MET A 60 -0.03 -8.43 -38.52
C MET A 60 -1.25 -7.72 -37.92
N LYS A 61 -1.05 -6.49 -37.45
CA LYS A 61 -2.10 -5.66 -36.88
C LYS A 61 -2.35 -4.46 -37.78
N CYS A 62 -3.62 -4.22 -38.09
CA CYS A 62 -4.10 -3.01 -38.72
C CYS A 62 -4.59 -2.07 -37.61
N TYR A 63 -4.02 -0.87 -37.55
CA TYR A 63 -4.39 0.18 -36.61
C TYR A 63 -5.09 1.32 -37.34
N ARG A 64 -6.08 1.93 -36.69
CA ARG A 64 -6.69 3.18 -37.14
C ARG A 64 -6.50 4.27 -36.10
N ILE A 65 -6.06 5.43 -36.56
CA ILE A 65 -5.77 6.60 -35.72
C ILE A 65 -6.87 7.63 -35.96
N TYR A 66 -7.59 7.99 -34.91
CA TYR A 66 -8.66 8.95 -34.95
C TYR A 66 -8.36 10.16 -34.07
N LEU A 67 -8.77 11.34 -34.55
CA LEU A 67 -8.88 12.53 -33.71
C LEU A 67 -10.29 12.58 -33.12
N ASP A 68 -10.38 12.73 -31.81
CA ASP A 68 -11.61 12.97 -31.08
C ASP A 68 -11.66 14.47 -30.74
N MET A 69 -12.64 15.17 -31.29
CA MET A 69 -12.73 16.62 -31.23
C MET A 69 -13.98 17.05 -30.47
N ALA A 70 -13.94 18.21 -29.82
CA ALA A 70 -15.12 18.76 -29.20
C ALA A 70 -16.26 18.95 -30.24
N PRO A 71 -17.54 18.88 -29.83
CA PRO A 71 -18.66 18.96 -30.76
C PRO A 71 -18.57 20.16 -31.70
N ASN A 72 -18.73 19.87 -33.00
CA ASN A 72 -18.73 20.78 -34.13
C ASN A 72 -17.39 21.44 -34.47
N TYR A 73 -16.31 21.08 -33.81
CA TYR A 73 -14.96 21.48 -34.23
C TYR A 73 -14.59 20.86 -35.58
N LYS A 74 -13.75 21.57 -36.32
CA LYS A 74 -13.23 21.15 -37.62
C LYS A 74 -11.72 20.93 -37.56
N LEU A 75 -11.25 19.87 -38.22
CA LEU A 75 -9.82 19.70 -38.47
C LEU A 75 -9.39 20.61 -39.61
N LEU A 76 -8.46 21.52 -39.33
CA LEU A 76 -7.85 22.38 -40.35
C LEU A 76 -6.65 21.71 -41.01
N GLN A 77 -5.81 21.01 -40.25
CA GLN A 77 -4.66 20.27 -40.79
C GLN A 77 -4.03 19.36 -39.74
N VAL A 78 -3.38 18.30 -40.23
CA VAL A 78 -2.35 17.57 -39.49
C VAL A 78 -1.01 17.92 -40.14
N TYR A 79 -0.01 18.33 -39.35
CA TYR A 79 1.17 19.01 -39.89
C TYR A 79 2.47 18.66 -39.17
N GLY A 80 3.58 18.76 -39.88
CA GLY A 80 4.93 18.66 -39.33
C GLY A 80 5.60 20.03 -39.23
N ALA A 81 6.17 20.36 -38.06
CA ALA A 81 6.86 21.63 -37.84
C ALA A 81 8.19 21.43 -37.10
N PRO A 82 9.23 20.87 -37.74
CA PRO A 82 10.51 20.57 -37.08
C PRO A 82 11.35 21.82 -36.72
N GLY A 83 10.97 23.00 -37.20
CA GLY A 83 11.72 24.25 -37.04
C GLY A 83 11.62 24.92 -35.66
N THR A 84 12.42 25.97 -35.44
CA THR A 84 12.34 26.81 -34.23
C THR A 84 11.35 27.96 -34.41
N PRO A 85 10.72 28.50 -33.33
CA PRO A 85 10.90 28.22 -31.90
C PRO A 85 10.07 27.04 -31.37
N SER A 86 9.36 26.30 -32.23
CA SER A 86 8.41 25.25 -31.89
C SER A 86 8.76 23.94 -32.61
N PRO A 87 9.81 23.22 -32.17
CA PRO A 87 10.34 22.04 -32.86
C PRO A 87 9.48 20.80 -32.59
N ASN A 88 8.52 20.55 -33.46
CA ASN A 88 7.57 19.44 -33.40
C ASN A 88 7.57 18.67 -34.74
N PRO A 89 8.59 17.84 -35.03
CA PRO A 89 8.56 16.95 -36.19
C PRO A 89 7.36 16.00 -36.09
N LEU A 90 6.72 15.67 -37.22
CA LEU A 90 5.66 14.67 -37.26
C LEU A 90 6.21 13.37 -37.84
N ASP A 91 5.96 12.27 -37.14
CA ASP A 91 6.30 10.93 -37.62
C ASP A 91 5.26 9.89 -37.23
N ILE A 92 5.13 8.86 -38.07
CA ILE A 92 4.46 7.60 -37.75
C ILE A 92 5.48 6.51 -38.01
N THR A 93 5.77 5.68 -37.01
CA THR A 93 6.87 4.73 -37.01
C THR A 93 6.40 3.34 -36.59
N THR A 94 6.98 2.30 -37.19
CA THR A 94 6.90 0.92 -36.71
C THR A 94 8.29 0.33 -36.52
N THR A 95 8.46 -0.64 -35.62
CA THR A 95 9.75 -1.33 -35.41
C THR A 95 10.12 -2.31 -36.53
N THR A 96 9.16 -2.68 -37.39
CA THR A 96 9.40 -3.49 -38.59
C THR A 96 9.14 -2.62 -39.81
N ASN A 97 8.15 -2.95 -40.64
CA ASN A 97 7.76 -2.15 -41.79
C ASN A 97 6.23 -2.03 -41.86
N PHE A 98 5.78 -0.99 -42.56
CA PHE A 98 4.39 -0.88 -42.97
C PHE A 98 4.09 -1.87 -44.09
N TRP A 99 2.91 -2.46 -44.02
CA TRP A 99 2.35 -3.26 -45.08
C TRP A 99 1.44 -2.40 -45.94
N ASN A 100 1.57 -2.55 -47.26
CA ASN A 100 0.70 -1.92 -48.25
C ASN A 100 0.75 -2.77 -49.52
N ASP A 101 -0.36 -2.80 -50.26
CA ASP A 101 -0.40 -3.43 -51.57
C ASP A 101 0.29 -2.59 -52.66
N ASP A 102 1.18 -3.22 -53.43
CA ASP A 102 1.92 -2.60 -54.53
C ASP A 102 1.40 -2.95 -55.95
N ASP A 103 0.37 -3.80 -56.09
CA ASP A 103 -0.21 -4.20 -57.39
C ASP A 103 -1.09 -3.12 -58.04
N VAL A 104 -1.37 -2.04 -57.32
CA VAL A 104 -2.02 -0.84 -57.87
C VAL A 104 -0.95 0.20 -58.21
N ALA A 105 -0.60 0.26 -59.49
CA ALA A 105 0.41 1.15 -60.05
C ALA A 105 -0.02 2.63 -60.03
N ASN A 106 0.17 3.31 -58.90
CA ASN A 106 0.27 4.76 -58.84
C ASN A 106 0.74 5.28 -57.47
N ASP A 107 1.70 6.20 -57.53
CA ASP A 107 2.19 7.04 -56.44
C ASP A 107 1.03 7.47 -55.49
N GLU A 108 1.07 7.02 -54.23
CA GLU A 108 0.49 7.72 -53.07
C GLU A 108 -1.03 7.93 -52.93
N LEU A 109 -1.94 7.11 -53.46
CA LEU A 109 -3.40 7.36 -53.31
C LEU A 109 -4.34 6.13 -53.16
N ALA A 110 -3.89 5.01 -52.59
CA ALA A 110 -4.56 3.72 -52.84
C ALA A 110 -5.82 3.28 -52.05
N PRO A 111 -6.47 4.03 -51.13
CA PRO A 111 -7.87 3.72 -50.79
C PRO A 111 -8.88 4.66 -51.45
N GLN A 112 -8.45 5.77 -52.06
CA GLN A 112 -9.41 6.68 -52.71
C GLN A 112 -9.91 6.16 -54.07
N THR A 113 -9.31 5.10 -54.60
CA THR A 113 -9.68 4.53 -55.90
C THR A 113 -9.87 3.01 -55.90
N ARG A 114 -9.39 2.29 -54.87
CA ARG A 114 -9.54 0.84 -54.74
C ARG A 114 -10.66 0.49 -53.76
N ARG A 115 -11.31 -0.63 -54.00
CA ARG A 115 -12.41 -1.11 -53.16
C ARG A 115 -11.90 -1.90 -51.96
N LEU A 116 -12.66 -1.84 -50.88
CA LEU A 116 -12.35 -2.51 -49.62
C LEU A 116 -12.30 -4.03 -49.77
N ASP A 117 -13.15 -4.62 -50.62
CA ASP A 117 -13.16 -6.07 -50.93
C ASP A 117 -11.99 -6.53 -51.79
N GLU A 118 -11.25 -5.60 -52.41
CA GLU A 118 -10.19 -5.90 -53.36
C GLU A 118 -8.79 -5.78 -52.74
N GLY A 119 -8.62 -5.51 -51.44
CA GLY A 119 -7.31 -5.41 -50.77
C GLY A 119 -7.08 -4.11 -50.00
N ALA A 120 -7.80 -3.03 -50.33
CA ALA A 120 -7.65 -1.72 -49.68
C ALA A 120 -7.97 -1.73 -48.18
N MET A 121 -8.64 -2.77 -47.69
CA MET A 121 -9.05 -2.91 -46.30
C MET A 121 -7.88 -2.81 -45.31
N PHE A 122 -6.69 -3.29 -45.69
CA PHE A 122 -5.53 -3.36 -44.80
C PHE A 122 -4.39 -2.44 -45.24
N ASP A 123 -4.57 -1.62 -46.26
CA ASP A 123 -3.51 -0.73 -46.74
C ASP A 123 -3.11 0.29 -45.65
N SER A 124 -1.86 0.72 -45.70
CA SER A 124 -1.33 1.78 -44.83
C SER A 124 -1.41 3.12 -45.54
N PHE A 125 -2.08 4.11 -44.95
CA PHE A 125 -2.32 5.41 -45.56
C PHE A 125 -2.66 6.49 -44.54
N ILE A 126 -2.51 7.75 -44.96
CA ILE A 126 -3.09 8.92 -44.28
C ILE A 126 -4.40 9.32 -44.94
N THR A 127 -5.31 9.93 -44.19
CA THR A 127 -6.62 10.32 -44.68
C THR A 127 -7.24 11.45 -43.85
N ILE A 128 -8.42 11.90 -44.25
CA ILE A 128 -9.37 12.66 -43.45
C ILE A 128 -10.74 12.02 -43.68
N ASN A 129 -11.26 11.36 -42.65
CA ASN A 129 -12.48 10.53 -42.61
C ASN A 129 -12.49 9.31 -43.55
N ARG A 130 -12.00 9.43 -44.78
CA ARG A 130 -12.20 8.43 -45.83
C ARG A 130 -11.37 7.16 -45.60
N ALA A 131 -12.03 6.01 -45.49
CA ALA A 131 -11.38 4.71 -45.34
C ALA A 131 -11.27 3.94 -46.67
N GLY A 132 -12.17 4.18 -47.62
CA GLY A 132 -12.14 3.48 -48.91
C GLY A 132 -13.40 3.67 -49.74
N ILE A 133 -13.65 2.72 -50.65
CA ILE A 133 -14.89 2.59 -51.43
C ILE A 133 -15.45 1.18 -51.19
N SER A 134 -16.76 1.07 -50.98
CA SER A 134 -17.43 -0.24 -50.85
C SER A 134 -17.42 -1.04 -52.16
N GLY A 135 -17.42 -2.38 -52.02
CA GLY A 135 -17.30 -3.35 -53.12
C GLY A 135 -18.39 -3.31 -54.20
N GLY A 136 -18.13 -4.05 -55.30
CA GLY A 136 -18.81 -3.92 -56.60
C GLY A 136 -19.64 -5.10 -57.10
N THR A 137 -19.91 -6.11 -56.28
CA THR A 137 -20.86 -7.18 -56.62
C THR A 137 -22.28 -6.72 -56.25
N ALA A 138 -23.26 -6.95 -57.13
CA ALA A 138 -24.65 -6.54 -56.90
C ALA A 138 -25.20 -7.15 -55.59
N GLY A 139 -25.21 -6.37 -54.51
CA GLY A 139 -25.75 -6.77 -53.20
C GLY A 139 -24.94 -6.32 -51.97
N CYS A 140 -23.70 -5.86 -52.13
CA CYS A 140 -22.83 -5.35 -51.05
C CYS A 140 -22.08 -4.12 -51.57
N GLY A 141 -22.43 -2.92 -51.06
CA GLY A 141 -21.86 -1.66 -51.54
C GLY A 141 -22.39 -1.17 -52.91
N THR A 142 -22.44 0.15 -53.09
CA THR A 142 -22.86 0.82 -54.33
C THR A 142 -21.71 1.59 -54.99
N ASN A 143 -20.47 1.08 -54.91
CA ASN A 143 -19.25 1.86 -55.20
C ASN A 143 -19.27 3.20 -54.45
N THR A 144 -19.69 3.17 -53.20
CA THR A 144 -19.90 4.38 -52.41
C THR A 144 -18.71 4.60 -51.51
N GLU A 145 -18.27 5.85 -51.44
CA GLU A 145 -17.24 6.28 -50.50
C GLU A 145 -17.63 5.91 -49.07
N GLN A 146 -16.65 5.44 -48.31
CA GLN A 146 -16.83 5.04 -46.93
C GLN A 146 -15.95 5.90 -46.02
N PHE A 147 -16.54 6.33 -44.92
CA PHE A 147 -15.81 6.92 -43.80
C PHE A 147 -15.48 5.84 -42.78
N GLY A 148 -14.29 5.93 -42.20
CA GLY A 148 -13.87 5.06 -41.10
C GLY A 148 -14.44 5.54 -39.78
N VAL A 149 -15.04 4.62 -39.04
CA VAL A 149 -15.49 4.79 -37.66
C VAL A 149 -14.89 3.66 -36.81
N LEU A 150 -14.90 3.81 -35.49
CA LEU A 150 -14.59 2.67 -34.62
C LEU A 150 -15.55 1.53 -34.95
N ARG A 151 -15.07 0.29 -34.88
CA ARG A 151 -15.90 -0.89 -35.12
C ARG A 151 -17.07 -0.98 -34.14
N SER A 152 -16.91 -0.45 -32.93
CA SER A 152 -18.01 -0.37 -31.96
C SER A 152 -19.12 0.60 -32.38
N ASP A 153 -18.78 1.60 -33.19
CA ASP A 153 -19.65 2.72 -33.57
C ASP A 153 -20.28 2.52 -34.95
N ASP A 154 -19.77 1.58 -35.74
CA ASP A 154 -20.43 1.10 -36.95
C ASP A 154 -21.77 0.44 -36.58
N THR A 155 -22.82 0.85 -37.29
CA THR A 155 -24.19 0.36 -37.07
C THR A 155 -24.83 -0.22 -38.32
N ASP A 156 -24.13 -0.26 -39.46
CA ASP A 156 -24.64 -0.82 -40.71
C ASP A 156 -24.08 -2.21 -41.04
N GLY A 157 -23.06 -2.66 -40.31
CA GLY A 157 -22.54 -4.04 -40.36
C GLY A 157 -21.59 -4.28 -41.54
N ASP A 158 -21.23 -5.55 -41.79
CA ASP A 158 -20.24 -5.93 -42.83
C ASP A 158 -20.85 -5.88 -44.23
N LEU A 159 -21.16 -4.67 -44.68
CA LEU A 159 -21.75 -4.41 -45.98
C LEU A 159 -20.71 -3.94 -47.00
N THR A 160 -19.49 -3.60 -46.55
CA THR A 160 -18.49 -2.99 -47.43
C THR A 160 -17.49 -3.99 -48.01
N THR A 161 -17.22 -5.10 -47.32
CA THR A 161 -16.25 -6.13 -47.77
C THR A 161 -16.85 -7.28 -48.57
N CYS A 162 -18.18 -7.32 -48.71
CA CYS A 162 -18.87 -8.40 -49.42
C CYS A 162 -18.63 -9.82 -48.85
N GLY A 163 -18.20 -9.95 -47.59
CA GLY A 163 -17.83 -11.22 -46.98
C GLY A 163 -16.52 -11.82 -47.50
N SER A 164 -15.72 -11.03 -48.22
CA SER A 164 -14.41 -11.41 -48.74
C SER A 164 -13.39 -11.68 -47.63
N TYR A 165 -13.52 -10.98 -46.50
CA TYR A 165 -12.64 -11.12 -45.34
C TYR A 165 -13.42 -11.73 -44.17
N PRO A 166 -13.32 -13.05 -43.93
CA PRO A 166 -14.15 -13.76 -42.94
C PRO A 166 -13.95 -13.29 -41.50
N GLY A 167 -12.88 -12.55 -41.21
CA GLY A 167 -12.63 -11.91 -39.92
C GLY A 167 -13.61 -10.77 -39.58
N PHE A 168 -14.39 -10.29 -40.55
CA PHE A 168 -15.42 -9.29 -40.35
C PHE A 168 -16.79 -9.97 -40.32
N THR A 169 -17.34 -10.16 -39.11
CA THR A 169 -18.66 -10.77 -38.89
C THR A 169 -19.56 -9.80 -38.13
N GLY A 170 -20.17 -8.86 -38.86
CA GLY A 170 -20.89 -7.73 -38.25
C GLY A 170 -20.12 -6.44 -38.53
N ASN A 171 -19.95 -5.57 -37.56
CA ASN A 171 -19.37 -4.24 -37.80
C ASN A 171 -17.96 -4.31 -38.42
N ASP A 172 -17.84 -3.74 -39.62
CA ASP A 172 -16.60 -3.63 -40.37
C ASP A 172 -15.90 -2.27 -40.16
N GLY A 173 -16.50 -1.34 -39.42
CA GLY A 173 -15.90 -0.03 -39.12
C GLY A 173 -15.91 0.94 -40.30
N ASN A 174 -16.69 0.68 -41.35
CA ASN A 174 -16.82 1.54 -42.52
C ASN A 174 -18.29 1.86 -42.74
N ILE A 175 -18.64 3.14 -42.79
CA ILE A 175 -20.00 3.58 -43.05
C ILE A 175 -20.07 4.49 -44.29
N PRO A 176 -21.20 4.56 -45.00
CA PRO A 176 -21.38 5.49 -46.10
C PRO A 176 -21.17 6.94 -45.66
N GLY A 177 -20.23 7.61 -46.31
CA GLY A 177 -19.88 9.00 -46.04
C GLY A 177 -19.29 9.65 -47.29
N THR A 178 -19.46 10.96 -47.43
CA THR A 178 -18.87 11.70 -48.56
C THR A 178 -18.18 12.95 -48.03
N GLY A 179 -16.92 13.13 -48.39
CA GLY A 179 -16.12 14.27 -47.99
C GLY A 179 -15.42 14.97 -49.16
N PRO A 180 -14.86 16.16 -48.92
CA PRO A 180 -13.86 16.72 -49.84
C PRO A 180 -12.65 15.79 -49.97
N ASN A 181 -12.02 15.80 -51.14
CA ASN A 181 -10.80 15.02 -51.35
C ASN A 181 -9.66 15.53 -50.46
N LEU A 182 -8.83 14.60 -50.01
CA LEU A 182 -7.59 14.90 -49.31
C LEU A 182 -6.72 15.82 -50.18
N THR A 183 -6.20 16.86 -49.56
CA THR A 183 -5.34 17.86 -50.18
C THR A 183 -4.04 17.94 -49.36
N TYR A 184 -2.91 17.97 -50.05
CA TYR A 184 -1.60 18.13 -49.46
C TYR A 184 -1.16 19.59 -49.63
N ASN A 185 -0.56 20.18 -48.59
CA ASN A 185 0.07 21.49 -48.76
C ASN A 185 1.42 21.32 -49.46
N LEU A 186 1.58 21.99 -50.61
CA LEU A 186 2.53 21.67 -51.67
C LEU A 186 3.97 22.14 -51.35
N GLY A 187 4.74 21.29 -50.66
CA GLY A 187 6.21 21.34 -50.58
C GLY A 187 6.93 20.20 -51.34
N LEU A 188 6.22 19.11 -51.65
CA LEU A 188 6.69 17.89 -52.36
C LEU A 188 7.73 17.03 -51.60
N THR A 189 7.75 17.10 -50.26
CA THR A 189 8.74 16.44 -49.41
C THR A 189 8.17 15.52 -48.32
N MET A 190 6.85 15.40 -48.17
CA MET A 190 6.25 14.24 -47.47
C MET A 190 6.76 12.96 -48.12
N ASP A 191 7.38 12.10 -47.31
CA ASP A 191 7.98 10.87 -47.78
C ASP A 191 7.04 9.69 -47.57
N PHE A 192 6.32 9.30 -48.62
CA PHE A 192 5.50 8.09 -48.58
C PHE A 192 6.22 6.89 -49.21
N ALA A 193 7.54 6.95 -49.41
CA ALA A 193 8.32 5.74 -49.72
C ALA A 193 8.10 4.67 -48.64
N ALA A 194 7.86 5.11 -47.39
CA ALA A 194 7.51 4.25 -46.28
C ALA A 194 6.24 3.41 -46.52
N PHE A 195 5.20 4.01 -47.11
CA PHE A 195 3.94 3.32 -47.40
C PHE A 195 3.93 2.61 -48.76
N THR A 196 4.91 2.84 -49.63
CA THR A 196 4.93 2.26 -50.99
C THR A 196 6.00 1.19 -51.21
N GLY A 197 6.98 1.04 -50.32
CA GLY A 197 8.18 0.25 -50.59
C GLY A 197 8.79 -0.51 -49.42
N ASN A 198 7.99 -0.88 -48.40
CA ASN A 198 8.43 -1.61 -47.20
C ASN A 198 9.34 -0.78 -46.28
N GLY A 199 8.93 0.46 -45.96
CA GLY A 199 9.63 1.30 -44.99
C GLY A 199 8.98 1.28 -43.61
N SER A 200 9.68 1.86 -42.64
CA SER A 200 9.32 1.78 -41.21
C SER A 200 8.89 3.11 -40.61
N THR A 201 9.09 4.23 -41.32
CA THR A 201 8.90 5.58 -40.77
C THR A 201 8.35 6.49 -41.86
N PHE A 202 7.13 6.98 -41.65
CA PHE A 202 6.55 8.08 -42.41
C PHE A 202 6.86 9.39 -41.68
N THR A 203 7.32 10.41 -42.40
CA THR A 203 7.60 11.74 -41.82
C THR A 203 6.92 12.84 -42.61
N CYS A 204 6.52 13.89 -41.91
CA CYS A 204 6.03 15.13 -42.49
C CYS A 204 6.91 16.27 -41.99
N VAL A 205 7.51 17.02 -42.91
CA VAL A 205 8.52 18.07 -42.62
C VAL A 205 8.05 19.36 -43.28
N ASP A 206 7.68 20.37 -42.48
CA ASP A 206 7.18 21.67 -42.96
C ASP A 206 5.97 21.56 -43.93
N GLU A 207 5.22 20.46 -43.82
CA GLU A 207 4.10 20.11 -44.68
C GLU A 207 2.87 19.71 -43.85
N SER A 208 1.74 19.54 -44.54
CA SER A 208 0.50 19.10 -43.92
C SER A 208 -0.41 18.36 -44.87
N TRP A 209 -1.28 17.50 -44.31
CA TRP A 209 -2.43 16.98 -45.00
C TRP A 209 -3.72 17.56 -44.42
N THR A 210 -4.65 17.89 -45.31
CA THR A 210 -5.87 18.65 -45.00
C THR A 210 -6.99 18.32 -45.99
N THR A 211 -8.19 18.85 -45.75
CA THR A 211 -9.28 18.91 -46.71
C THR A 211 -9.67 20.36 -46.98
N LEU A 212 -10.13 20.65 -48.20
CA LEU A 212 -10.66 21.97 -48.55
C LEU A 212 -12.08 21.83 -49.12
N PRO A 213 -13.13 22.31 -48.40
CA PRO A 213 -13.07 22.98 -47.10
C PRO A 213 -12.69 22.04 -45.93
N ALA A 214 -12.27 22.62 -44.81
CA ALA A 214 -12.02 21.89 -43.57
C ALA A 214 -13.27 21.15 -43.10
N SER A 215 -13.07 19.92 -42.60
CA SER A 215 -14.14 18.95 -42.33
C SER A 215 -14.28 18.64 -40.84
N GLN A 216 -15.48 18.20 -40.45
CA GLN A 216 -15.78 17.64 -39.14
C GLN A 216 -15.65 16.12 -39.18
N GLY A 217 -15.66 15.47 -38.01
CA GLY A 217 -15.78 14.02 -37.90
C GLY A 217 -17.13 13.49 -38.35
N VAL A 218 -17.33 12.18 -38.20
CA VAL A 218 -18.50 11.46 -38.71
C VAL A 218 -19.81 11.85 -37.99
N ASP A 219 -19.75 12.05 -36.67
CA ASP A 219 -20.86 12.56 -35.85
C ASP A 219 -20.50 13.92 -35.24
N PRO A 220 -20.64 15.03 -36.00
CA PRO A 220 -20.17 16.34 -35.55
C PRO A 220 -20.79 16.85 -34.25
N ALA A 221 -22.00 16.42 -33.92
CA ALA A 221 -22.72 16.91 -32.73
C ALA A 221 -22.49 16.04 -31.48
N GLY A 222 -22.12 14.77 -31.67
CA GLY A 222 -21.76 13.83 -30.62
C GLY A 222 -20.24 13.71 -30.45
N THR A 223 -19.70 12.53 -30.76
CA THR A 223 -18.27 12.20 -30.53
C THR A 223 -17.32 12.87 -31.53
N ASN A 224 -17.80 13.53 -32.58
CA ASN A 224 -17.04 14.29 -33.60
C ASN A 224 -15.66 13.68 -33.94
N ARG A 225 -15.64 12.36 -34.14
CA ARG A 225 -14.43 11.58 -34.35
C ARG A 225 -14.09 11.50 -35.83
N MET A 226 -12.81 11.66 -36.14
CA MET A 226 -12.30 11.69 -37.52
C MET A 226 -11.13 10.73 -37.69
N LEU A 227 -11.24 9.80 -38.64
CA LEU A 227 -10.10 8.96 -39.05
C LEU A 227 -9.05 9.85 -39.75
N ILE A 228 -7.79 9.75 -39.33
CA ILE A 228 -6.68 10.50 -39.94
C ILE A 228 -5.58 9.62 -40.54
N ALA A 229 -5.49 8.35 -40.13
CA ALA A 229 -4.57 7.38 -40.72
C ALA A 229 -5.00 5.94 -40.43
N GLN A 230 -4.62 5.03 -41.30
CA GLN A 230 -4.65 3.59 -41.09
C GLN A 230 -3.26 3.03 -41.36
N VAL A 231 -2.79 2.09 -40.52
CA VAL A 231 -1.44 1.55 -40.60
C VAL A 231 -1.44 0.07 -40.29
N THR A 232 -0.89 -0.74 -41.17
CA THR A 232 -0.75 -2.19 -40.97
C THR A 232 0.70 -2.57 -40.80
N THR A 233 1.02 -3.33 -39.75
CA THR A 233 2.39 -3.76 -39.44
C THR A 233 2.41 -4.99 -38.51
N ASP A 234 3.48 -5.78 -38.56
CA ASP A 234 3.80 -6.81 -37.55
C ASP A 234 4.72 -6.29 -36.43
N GLY A 235 5.08 -5.00 -36.48
CA GLY A 235 5.90 -4.32 -35.49
C GLY A 235 5.11 -3.59 -34.42
N GLN A 236 5.81 -2.85 -33.58
CA GLN A 236 5.21 -1.94 -32.60
C GLN A 236 5.04 -0.56 -33.21
N LEU A 237 3.81 -0.04 -33.23
CA LEU A 237 3.47 1.29 -33.72
C LEU A 237 3.81 2.38 -32.69
N SER A 238 4.39 3.49 -33.14
CA SER A 238 4.57 4.73 -32.39
C SER A 238 4.33 5.93 -33.30
N PHE A 239 3.92 7.08 -32.76
CA PHE A 239 3.82 8.32 -33.54
C PHE A 239 3.96 9.57 -32.69
N HIS A 240 4.25 10.67 -33.37
CA HIS A 240 4.11 12.03 -32.88
C HIS A 240 3.34 12.86 -33.91
N LEU A 241 2.29 13.55 -33.49
CA LEU A 241 1.42 14.33 -34.36
C LEU A 241 1.39 15.81 -33.97
N ASN A 242 0.95 16.67 -34.88
CA ASN A 242 0.50 18.02 -34.56
C ASN A 242 -0.77 18.31 -35.33
N VAL A 243 -1.72 18.99 -34.70
CA VAL A 243 -3.03 19.24 -35.30
C VAL A 243 -3.44 20.68 -35.08
N GLN A 244 -4.16 21.22 -36.06
CA GLN A 244 -4.79 22.51 -35.94
C GLN A 244 -6.29 22.35 -36.11
N LEU A 245 -7.05 22.84 -35.14
CA LEU A 245 -8.50 22.74 -35.08
C LEU A 245 -9.14 24.12 -35.19
N SER A 246 -10.39 24.16 -35.63
CA SER A 246 -11.20 25.37 -35.60
C SER A 246 -12.49 25.16 -34.85
N ASP A 247 -12.77 26.07 -33.92
CA ASP A 247 -14.04 26.09 -33.19
C ASP A 247 -15.21 26.50 -34.11
N PRO A 248 -16.48 26.34 -33.66
CA PRO A 248 -17.64 26.76 -34.43
C PRO A 248 -17.70 28.28 -34.76
N ASN A 249 -16.91 29.10 -34.06
CA ASN A 249 -16.80 30.55 -34.28
C ASN A 249 -15.63 30.93 -35.20
N GLN A 250 -14.91 29.96 -35.75
CA GLN A 250 -13.72 30.14 -36.61
C GLN A 250 -12.46 30.63 -35.85
N ASN A 251 -12.42 30.48 -34.53
CA ASN A 251 -11.17 30.60 -33.78
C ASN A 251 -10.32 29.36 -34.06
N VAL A 252 -9.01 29.55 -34.10
CA VAL A 252 -8.03 28.50 -34.42
C VAL A 252 -7.30 28.11 -33.15
N GLU A 253 -7.19 26.80 -32.93
CA GLU A 253 -6.45 26.19 -31.84
C GLU A 253 -5.36 25.29 -32.42
N THR A 254 -4.12 25.45 -31.96
CA THR A 254 -2.96 24.73 -32.50
C THR A 254 -2.35 23.87 -31.40
N TYR A 255 -2.29 22.56 -31.64
CA TYR A 255 -1.81 21.56 -30.70
C TYR A 255 -0.55 20.88 -31.24
N VAL A 256 0.47 20.81 -30.40
CA VAL A 256 1.77 20.22 -30.73
C VAL A 256 2.20 19.19 -29.69
N TRP A 257 3.04 18.22 -30.04
CA TRP A 257 3.39 17.13 -29.11
C TRP A 257 4.57 17.44 -28.17
N ASN A 258 5.50 18.33 -28.55
CA ASN A 258 6.79 18.51 -27.85
C ASN A 258 6.92 19.88 -27.18
N GLN A 259 7.03 20.95 -27.98
CA GLN A 259 7.35 22.29 -27.48
C GLN A 259 6.47 23.32 -28.17
N ALA A 260 5.66 24.05 -27.39
CA ALA A 260 4.78 25.09 -27.91
C ALA A 260 5.51 26.43 -28.15
N GLY A 261 5.24 27.04 -29.31
CA GLY A 261 5.50 28.44 -29.59
C GLY A 261 4.33 29.36 -29.19
N PRO A 262 4.40 30.65 -29.53
CA PRO A 262 3.32 31.60 -29.26
C PRO A 262 1.98 31.18 -29.90
N GLY A 263 0.96 30.97 -29.08
CA GLY A 263 -0.39 30.59 -29.54
C GLY A 263 -0.60 29.10 -29.77
N GLU A 264 0.37 28.26 -29.38
CA GLU A 264 0.26 26.80 -29.45
C GLU A 264 0.15 26.20 -28.04
N VAL A 265 -0.39 24.98 -27.97
CA VAL A 265 -0.54 24.22 -26.73
C VAL A 265 0.12 22.86 -26.89
N VAL A 266 0.95 22.45 -25.94
CA VAL A 266 1.48 21.07 -25.91
C VAL A 266 0.37 20.12 -25.48
N SER A 267 0.09 19.09 -26.27
CA SER A 267 -0.86 18.04 -25.94
C SER A 267 -0.19 16.67 -25.90
N PRO A 268 -0.22 15.97 -24.75
CA PRO A 268 0.36 14.63 -24.62
C PRO A 268 -0.43 13.56 -25.40
N LEU A 269 -1.67 13.86 -25.80
CA LEU A 269 -2.51 12.99 -26.62
C LEU A 269 -1.92 12.78 -28.01
N LEU A 270 -1.03 13.67 -28.45
CA LEU A 270 -0.42 13.63 -29.78
C LEU A 270 0.80 12.68 -29.87
N THR A 271 1.10 11.94 -28.80
CA THR A 271 2.18 10.95 -28.76
C THR A 271 1.60 9.55 -28.51
N TYR A 272 2.05 8.56 -29.28
CA TYR A 272 1.67 7.16 -29.09
C TYR A 272 2.90 6.23 -29.02
N PRO A 273 2.93 5.23 -28.11
CA PRO A 273 1.91 4.93 -27.09
C PRO A 273 1.75 6.10 -26.10
N ALA A 274 0.50 6.35 -25.70
CA ALA A 274 0.20 7.43 -24.77
C ALA A 274 0.97 7.19 -23.47
N VAL A 275 1.85 8.13 -23.10
CA VAL A 275 2.56 8.05 -21.83
C VAL A 275 1.57 8.42 -20.74
N THR A 276 1.23 7.43 -19.94
CA THR A 276 0.38 7.60 -18.77
C THR A 276 1.27 7.87 -17.58
N ASP A 277 0.91 8.85 -16.76
CA ASP A 277 1.63 9.13 -15.52
C ASP A 277 1.33 8.05 -14.46
N CYS A 278 1.97 8.16 -13.29
CA CYS A 278 1.85 7.19 -12.21
C CYS A 278 0.44 7.13 -11.59
N GLU A 279 -0.43 8.10 -11.85
CA GLU A 279 -1.83 8.11 -11.42
C GLU A 279 -2.80 7.56 -12.48
N GLY A 280 -2.29 7.11 -13.63
CA GLY A 280 -3.14 6.61 -14.70
C GLY A 280 -3.68 7.71 -15.63
N VAL A 281 -3.16 8.93 -15.53
CA VAL A 281 -3.58 10.07 -16.35
C VAL A 281 -2.67 10.22 -17.56
N VAL A 282 -3.26 10.17 -18.77
CA VAL A 282 -2.50 10.38 -20.01
C VAL A 282 -1.90 11.78 -20.01
N GLY A 283 -0.57 11.83 -20.04
CA GLY A 283 0.22 13.06 -19.94
C GLY A 283 0.03 13.87 -18.67
N GLY A 284 -0.40 13.22 -17.58
CA GLY A 284 -0.42 13.84 -16.28
C GLY A 284 0.99 14.12 -15.74
N SER A 285 1.05 14.88 -14.64
CA SER A 285 2.31 15.35 -14.08
C SER A 285 2.97 14.40 -13.08
N ALA A 286 2.30 13.31 -12.68
CA ALA A 286 2.79 12.36 -11.70
C ALA A 286 3.85 11.42 -12.32
N LEU A 287 5.00 11.96 -12.69
CA LEU A 287 6.08 11.21 -13.33
C LEU A 287 7.10 10.71 -12.29
N PRO A 288 7.87 9.63 -12.57
CA PRO A 288 8.99 9.23 -11.72
C PRO A 288 9.93 10.40 -11.39
N GLY A 289 10.26 10.57 -10.12
CA GLY A 289 11.05 11.68 -9.57
C GLY A 289 10.26 12.95 -9.27
N THR A 290 8.94 12.98 -9.52
CA THR A 290 8.06 14.04 -9.03
C THR A 290 7.55 13.73 -7.63
N GLY A 291 7.15 14.76 -6.89
CA GLY A 291 6.65 14.61 -5.52
C GLY A 291 5.28 13.95 -5.47
N CYS A 292 5.03 13.20 -4.42
CA CYS A 292 3.76 12.54 -4.12
C CYS A 292 3.49 12.54 -2.60
N ASP A 293 2.43 11.86 -2.16
CA ASP A 293 2.11 11.62 -0.75
C ASP A 293 1.74 10.13 -0.61
N ASP A 294 2.58 9.35 0.07
CA ASP A 294 2.35 7.90 0.25
C ASP A 294 1.38 7.60 1.41
N GLY A 295 0.94 8.64 2.12
CA GLY A 295 0.03 8.57 3.25
C GLY A 295 0.65 8.02 4.53
N ASP A 296 1.94 7.70 4.54
CA ASP A 296 2.68 7.29 5.73
C ASP A 296 3.22 8.54 6.45
N PHE A 297 2.95 8.66 7.75
CA PHE A 297 3.41 9.80 8.54
C PHE A 297 4.87 9.64 9.00
N LEU A 298 5.45 8.45 8.82
CA LEU A 298 6.85 8.12 9.10
C LEU A 298 7.77 8.31 7.88
N THR A 299 7.26 8.91 6.82
CA THR A 299 8.00 9.26 5.61
C THR A 299 7.89 10.76 5.33
N VAL A 300 8.90 11.30 4.65
CA VAL A 300 8.89 12.68 4.13
C VAL A 300 9.54 12.73 2.75
N ASN A 301 9.31 13.83 2.02
CA ASN A 301 9.84 14.03 0.67
C ASN A 301 9.43 12.91 -0.31
N ASP A 302 8.19 12.46 -0.23
CA ASP A 302 7.72 11.32 -1.01
C ASP A 302 7.81 11.61 -2.50
N MET A 303 8.32 10.63 -3.23
CA MET A 303 8.51 10.73 -4.67
C MET A 303 8.05 9.45 -5.35
N TRP A 304 7.52 9.61 -6.56
CA TRP A 304 7.24 8.49 -7.45
C TRP A 304 8.56 7.84 -7.88
N ASP A 305 8.70 6.54 -7.69
CA ASP A 305 9.84 5.79 -8.20
C ASP A 305 9.68 5.42 -9.69
N ALA A 306 10.68 4.74 -10.27
CA ALA A 306 10.65 4.31 -11.67
C ALA A 306 9.56 3.27 -11.99
N ASN A 307 8.95 2.67 -10.97
CA ASN A 307 7.85 1.71 -11.07
C ASN A 307 6.50 2.32 -10.68
N CYS A 308 6.43 3.65 -10.54
CA CYS A 308 5.23 4.37 -10.10
C CYS A 308 4.72 3.92 -8.72
N VAL A 309 5.63 3.66 -7.80
CA VAL A 309 5.34 3.52 -6.37
C VAL A 309 5.68 4.84 -5.69
N CYS A 310 4.73 5.42 -4.97
CA CYS A 310 4.99 6.57 -4.11
C CYS A 310 5.64 6.09 -2.82
N THR A 311 6.85 6.58 -2.53
CA THR A 311 7.59 6.26 -1.31
C THR A 311 8.35 7.48 -0.83
N GLY A 312 8.40 7.72 0.48
CA GLY A 312 9.27 8.75 1.07
C GLY A 312 10.50 8.25 1.81
N ASP A 313 11.30 9.22 2.25
CA ASP A 313 12.47 9.03 3.09
C ASP A 313 12.03 8.79 4.55
N PRO A 314 12.52 7.73 5.23
CA PRO A 314 12.08 7.42 6.58
C PRO A 314 12.54 8.48 7.60
N VAL A 315 11.60 8.90 8.43
CA VAL A 315 11.81 9.75 9.61
C VAL A 315 11.44 9.00 10.88
N ASP A 316 11.94 9.49 12.01
CA ASP A 316 11.52 9.01 13.33
C ASP A 316 10.26 9.75 13.84
N CYS A 317 9.77 9.40 15.02
CA CYS A 317 8.60 10.00 15.66
C CYS A 317 8.75 11.51 15.95
N LEU A 318 9.96 12.06 15.85
CA LEU A 318 10.22 13.49 15.99
C LEU A 318 10.41 14.19 14.63
N GLY A 319 10.15 13.48 13.52
CA GLY A 319 10.31 13.98 12.16
C GLY A 319 11.78 14.14 11.76
N VAL A 320 12.71 13.46 12.44
CA VAL A 320 14.14 13.51 12.14
C VAL A 320 14.48 12.40 11.13
N PRO A 321 15.00 12.74 9.93
CA PRO A 321 15.44 11.73 8.98
C PRO A 321 16.49 10.80 9.57
N ASN A 322 16.26 9.49 9.50
CA ASN A 322 17.09 8.46 10.14
C ASN A 322 17.32 8.67 11.64
N GLY A 323 16.38 9.31 12.33
CA GLY A 323 16.41 9.46 13.77
C GLY A 323 16.17 8.14 14.50
N ASN A 324 16.34 8.14 15.83
CA ASN A 324 16.25 6.95 16.66
C ASN A 324 14.98 6.89 17.52
N ALA A 325 14.12 7.92 17.47
CA ALA A 325 12.84 7.91 18.18
C ALA A 325 11.81 7.06 17.41
N LEU A 326 12.00 5.74 17.36
CA LEU A 326 11.11 4.82 16.66
C LEU A 326 10.01 4.26 17.59
N PRO A 327 8.90 3.71 17.08
CA PRO A 327 7.96 2.95 17.89
C PRO A 327 8.65 1.90 18.76
N GLY A 328 8.31 1.86 20.05
CA GLY A 328 8.94 1.02 21.06
C GLY A 328 10.23 1.58 21.67
N THR A 329 10.67 2.79 21.28
CA THR A 329 11.78 3.48 21.95
C THR A 329 11.29 4.34 23.10
N ALA A 330 12.16 4.54 24.10
CA ALA A 330 11.84 5.32 25.29
C ALA A 330 11.57 6.79 24.97
N CYS A 331 10.57 7.34 25.64
CA CYS A 331 10.20 8.75 25.56
C CYS A 331 9.83 9.27 26.97
N ASP A 332 9.27 10.49 27.06
CA ASP A 332 8.75 11.06 28.31
C ASP A 332 7.42 11.75 27.95
N ASP A 333 6.31 11.20 28.43
CA ASP A 333 4.96 11.71 28.14
C ASP A 333 4.57 12.88 29.07
N GLN A 334 5.46 13.26 29.99
CA GLN A 334 5.31 14.27 31.04
C GLN A 334 4.14 13.99 32.01
N ASP A 335 3.57 12.79 32.01
CA ASP A 335 2.59 12.35 32.98
C ASP A 335 3.30 11.62 34.14
N ALA A 336 3.35 12.24 35.31
CA ALA A 336 3.95 11.61 36.49
C ALA A 336 3.17 10.37 36.98
N GLY A 337 1.95 10.12 36.47
CA GLY A 337 1.13 8.97 36.78
C GLY A 337 1.45 7.71 35.96
N THR A 338 2.41 7.76 35.05
CA THR A 338 2.82 6.65 34.19
C THR A 338 4.30 6.28 34.39
N TYR A 339 4.69 5.10 33.91
CA TYR A 339 6.06 4.61 33.89
C TYR A 339 6.36 3.84 32.59
N ASN A 340 7.65 3.69 32.26
CA ASN A 340 8.12 3.03 31.04
C ASN A 340 7.49 3.64 29.77
N ASP A 341 7.62 4.94 29.59
CA ASP A 341 7.05 5.66 28.46
C ASP A 341 7.72 5.25 27.15
N LEU A 342 6.90 4.85 26.19
CA LEU A 342 7.34 4.39 24.88
C LEU A 342 6.54 5.08 23.79
N TYR A 343 7.17 5.29 22.63
CA TYR A 343 6.43 5.63 21.43
C TYR A 343 5.56 4.46 20.98
N ASP A 344 4.26 4.68 20.76
CA ASP A 344 3.38 3.70 20.14
C ASP A 344 3.58 3.62 18.61
N ALA A 345 2.78 2.76 17.94
CA ALA A 345 2.85 2.61 16.48
C ALA A 345 2.45 3.86 15.69
N ASN A 346 1.79 4.83 16.34
CA ASN A 346 1.38 6.12 15.77
C ASN A 346 2.27 7.27 16.30
N CYS A 347 3.42 6.96 16.90
CA CYS A 347 4.34 7.93 17.49
C CYS A 347 3.76 8.81 18.61
N ASN A 348 2.70 8.35 19.28
CA ASN A 348 2.31 8.95 20.54
C ASN A 348 3.24 8.44 21.62
N CYS A 349 3.84 9.36 22.38
CA CYS A 349 4.55 9.00 23.59
C CYS A 349 3.51 8.78 24.71
N ALA A 350 3.49 7.57 25.28
CA ALA A 350 2.64 7.24 26.41
C ALA A 350 3.32 6.19 27.30
N GLY A 351 3.17 6.34 28.60
CA GLY A 351 3.59 5.35 29.59
C GLY A 351 2.49 4.39 30.02
N THR A 352 2.91 3.39 30.79
CA THR A 352 2.02 2.46 31.47
C THR A 352 1.53 3.12 32.76
N PRO A 353 0.21 3.24 33.00
CA PRO A 353 -0.29 3.82 34.24
C PRO A 353 0.16 3.01 35.47
N TYR A 354 0.55 3.70 36.55
CA TYR A 354 0.72 3.04 37.84
C TYR A 354 -0.62 2.51 38.36
N ASP A 355 -0.62 1.32 38.97
CA ASP A 355 -1.81 0.81 39.68
C ASP A 355 -2.26 1.78 40.79
N CYS A 356 -1.29 2.45 41.41
CA CYS A 356 -1.49 3.42 42.49
C CYS A 356 -0.87 4.78 42.14
N PRO A 357 -1.54 5.62 41.31
CA PRO A 357 -0.96 6.85 40.78
C PRO A 357 -0.51 7.86 41.85
N ALA A 358 -1.21 7.93 42.98
CA ALA A 358 -0.85 8.83 44.08
C ALA A 358 0.44 8.43 44.80
N LEU A 359 0.83 7.15 44.72
CA LEU A 359 2.07 6.62 45.29
C LEU A 359 3.19 6.51 44.25
N MET A 360 2.88 6.69 42.96
CA MET A 360 3.79 6.40 41.84
C MET A 360 4.40 4.99 41.94
N ALA A 361 3.57 4.01 42.31
CA ALA A 361 3.95 2.63 42.56
C ALA A 361 2.89 1.65 42.00
N ASN A 362 3.30 0.43 41.71
CA ASN A 362 2.44 -0.67 41.29
C ASN A 362 2.12 -1.61 42.47
N ILE A 363 1.07 -2.41 42.31
CA ILE A 363 0.72 -3.41 43.33
C ILE A 363 1.85 -4.43 43.44
N GLY A 364 2.30 -4.70 44.67
CA GLY A 364 3.42 -5.58 44.96
C GLY A 364 4.79 -4.90 44.94
N ASP A 365 4.87 -3.61 44.60
CA ASP A 365 6.10 -2.84 44.77
C ASP A 365 6.44 -2.75 46.27
N ALA A 366 7.74 -2.86 46.59
CA ALA A 366 8.22 -2.74 47.95
C ALA A 366 7.99 -1.32 48.48
N CYS A 367 7.56 -1.23 49.72
CA CYS A 367 7.33 0.04 50.41
C CYS A 367 7.76 -0.09 51.89
N ASP A 368 7.43 0.90 52.72
CA ASP A 368 7.65 0.86 54.18
C ASP A 368 6.36 1.37 54.83
N ASP A 369 5.66 0.50 55.57
CA ASP A 369 4.39 0.84 56.23
C ASP A 369 4.62 1.59 57.57
N GLY A 370 5.89 1.71 57.99
CA GLY A 370 6.32 2.37 59.21
C GLY A 370 6.07 1.56 60.47
N ASP A 371 5.54 0.34 60.38
CA ASP A 371 5.35 -0.56 61.52
C ASP A 371 6.61 -1.43 61.70
N PRO A 372 7.35 -1.27 62.81
CA PRO A 372 8.55 -2.08 63.05
C PRO A 372 8.25 -3.57 63.32
N ASN A 373 6.97 -3.97 63.44
CA ASN A 373 6.55 -5.35 63.68
C ASN A 373 6.11 -6.08 62.41
N THR A 374 6.24 -5.46 61.25
CA THR A 374 5.98 -6.06 59.95
C THR A 374 7.27 -6.16 59.14
N SER A 375 7.28 -7.06 58.15
CA SER A 375 8.35 -7.20 57.17
C SER A 375 7.79 -7.52 55.79
N ASP A 376 8.65 -7.40 54.77
CA ASP A 376 8.28 -7.62 53.36
C ASP A 376 7.09 -6.75 52.92
N ASP A 377 7.13 -5.48 53.30
CA ASP A 377 6.11 -4.47 53.04
C ASP A 377 5.92 -4.24 51.54
N VAL A 378 4.67 -4.34 51.09
CA VAL A 378 4.28 -4.18 49.69
C VAL A 378 3.04 -3.31 49.56
N VAL A 379 2.90 -2.65 48.41
CA VAL A 379 1.68 -1.94 48.04
C VAL A 379 0.57 -2.95 47.75
N ASP A 380 -0.55 -2.86 48.47
CA ASP A 380 -1.71 -3.74 48.31
C ASP A 380 -2.68 -3.27 47.20
N ALA A 381 -3.74 -4.05 46.97
CA ALA A 381 -4.77 -3.73 45.98
C ALA A 381 -5.61 -2.48 46.31
N ASN A 382 -5.50 -1.94 47.54
CA ASN A 382 -6.15 -0.69 47.95
C ASN A 382 -5.19 0.50 47.91
N CYS A 383 -3.98 0.33 47.37
CA CYS A 383 -2.93 1.34 47.32
C CYS A 383 -2.46 1.81 48.70
N VAL A 384 -2.39 0.88 49.65
CA VAL A 384 -1.81 1.08 50.98
C VAL A 384 -0.56 0.24 51.09
N CYS A 385 0.49 0.79 51.70
CA CYS A 385 1.65 0.00 52.08
C CYS A 385 1.29 -0.87 53.29
N VAL A 386 1.44 -2.18 53.16
CA VAL A 386 1.17 -3.12 54.24
C VAL A 386 2.26 -4.18 54.28
N GLY A 387 2.75 -4.48 55.47
CA GLY A 387 3.67 -5.59 55.70
C GLY A 387 3.02 -6.84 56.26
N ILE A 388 3.78 -7.93 56.23
CA ILE A 388 3.41 -9.20 56.86
C ILE A 388 3.94 -9.18 58.29
N SER A 389 3.08 -9.48 59.26
CA SER A 389 3.49 -9.60 60.68
C SER A 389 4.68 -10.54 60.82
N ILE A 390 5.73 -10.10 61.50
CA ILE A 390 6.91 -10.93 61.79
C ILE A 390 6.66 -11.95 62.90
N PHE A 391 5.57 -11.78 63.67
CA PHE A 391 5.19 -12.67 64.76
C PHE A 391 4.20 -13.73 64.28
N ASP A 392 4.43 -15.00 64.67
CA ASP A 392 3.48 -16.10 64.44
C ASP A 392 2.14 -15.83 65.14
N CYS A 393 2.18 -15.14 66.28
CA CYS A 393 1.02 -14.79 67.10
C CYS A 393 0.92 -13.27 67.31
N PRO A 394 0.38 -12.53 66.32
CA PRO A 394 0.46 -11.07 66.27
C PRO A 394 -0.15 -10.38 67.49
N ASN A 395 -1.25 -10.91 68.03
CA ASN A 395 -1.93 -10.34 69.21
C ASN A 395 -1.14 -10.52 70.52
N LEU A 396 -0.22 -11.48 70.58
CA LEU A 396 0.68 -11.71 71.72
C LEU A 396 2.04 -11.05 71.53
N MET A 397 2.36 -10.58 70.31
CA MET A 397 3.71 -10.13 69.92
C MET A 397 4.78 -11.18 70.29
N ALA A 398 4.49 -12.45 70.01
CA ALA A 398 5.32 -13.61 70.34
C ALA A 398 5.30 -14.63 69.19
N ASP A 399 6.33 -15.46 69.12
CA ASP A 399 6.47 -16.55 68.15
C ASP A 399 6.02 -17.89 68.76
N ILE A 400 5.70 -18.87 67.90
CA ILE A 400 5.35 -20.22 68.38
C ILE A 400 6.58 -20.83 69.04
N GLY A 401 6.40 -21.33 70.26
CA GLY A 401 7.48 -21.87 71.09
C GLY A 401 8.16 -20.87 72.02
N ASP A 402 7.79 -19.57 71.95
CA ASP A 402 8.24 -18.59 72.94
C ASP A 402 7.75 -18.97 74.33
N ALA A 403 8.62 -18.77 75.33
CA ALA A 403 8.27 -18.99 76.72
C ALA A 403 7.20 -18.01 77.17
N CYS A 404 6.17 -18.53 77.84
CA CYS A 404 5.07 -17.74 78.38
C CYS A 404 4.69 -18.26 79.78
N ASP A 405 3.61 -17.78 80.36
CA ASP A 405 3.04 -18.26 81.63
C ASP A 405 1.53 -18.43 81.42
N ASP A 406 1.04 -19.67 81.48
CA ASP A 406 -0.38 -19.98 81.23
C ASP A 406 -1.27 -19.72 82.47
N GLY A 407 -0.64 -19.34 83.59
CA GLY A 407 -1.28 -19.07 84.86
C GLY A 407 -1.73 -20.33 85.62
N ASP A 408 -1.46 -21.53 85.12
CA ASP A 408 -1.73 -22.80 85.78
C ASP A 408 -0.47 -23.30 86.51
N ALA A 409 -0.50 -23.27 87.84
CA ALA A 409 0.61 -23.79 88.64
C ALA A 409 0.82 -25.32 88.51
N GLY A 410 -0.09 -26.04 87.86
CA GLY A 410 -0.01 -27.48 87.60
C GLY A 410 0.74 -27.87 86.33
N THR A 411 1.26 -26.90 85.58
CA THR A 411 2.00 -27.11 84.34
C THR A 411 3.44 -26.60 84.46
N TYR A 412 4.30 -27.03 83.53
CA TYR A 412 5.67 -26.54 83.40
C TYR A 412 6.08 -26.39 81.93
N GLY A 413 7.11 -25.57 81.71
CA GLY A 413 7.68 -25.39 80.36
C GLY A 413 6.71 -24.72 79.40
N ASP A 414 5.92 -23.77 79.89
CA ASP A 414 4.87 -23.08 79.16
C ASP A 414 5.41 -22.37 77.93
N VAL A 415 4.79 -22.68 76.80
CA VAL A 415 5.14 -22.12 75.50
C VAL A 415 3.89 -21.71 74.73
N VAL A 416 4.06 -20.72 73.85
CA VAL A 416 3.01 -20.33 72.90
C VAL A 416 2.79 -21.47 71.90
N ASP A 417 1.58 -22.00 71.86
CA ASP A 417 1.20 -23.09 70.98
C ASP A 417 0.83 -22.61 69.56
N ALA A 418 0.56 -23.56 68.66
CA ALA A 418 0.17 -23.25 67.28
C ALA A 418 -1.18 -22.53 67.13
N ASN A 419 -1.98 -22.43 68.21
CA ASN A 419 -3.23 -21.66 68.25
C ASN A 419 -3.04 -20.30 68.92
N CYS A 420 -1.80 -19.89 69.21
CA CYS A 420 -1.47 -18.66 69.90
C CYS A 420 -2.04 -18.58 71.32
N VAL A 421 -2.08 -19.73 72.00
CA VAL A 421 -2.44 -19.85 73.42
C VAL A 421 -1.19 -20.25 74.18
N CYS A 422 -0.95 -19.60 75.32
CA CYS A 422 0.07 -20.09 76.23
C CYS A 422 -0.42 -21.38 76.89
N THR A 423 0.32 -22.46 76.71
CA THR A 423 -0.01 -23.76 77.33
C THR A 423 1.25 -24.41 77.87
N GLY A 424 1.19 -24.90 79.10
CA GLY A 424 2.23 -25.72 79.71
C GLY A 424 1.99 -27.21 79.60
N THR A 425 3.04 -27.98 79.89
CA THR A 425 2.95 -29.45 79.98
C THR A 425 2.51 -29.81 81.40
N PRO A 426 1.42 -30.58 81.59
CA PRO A 426 1.01 -31.02 82.92
C PRO A 426 2.09 -31.87 83.59
N TYR A 427 2.32 -31.66 84.90
CA TYR A 427 3.17 -32.56 85.67
C TYR A 427 2.58 -33.98 85.72
N ASP A 428 3.43 -35.01 85.57
CA ASP A 428 3.01 -36.41 85.78
C ASP A 428 2.44 -36.62 87.20
N CYS A 429 2.96 -35.86 88.17
CA CYS A 429 2.57 -35.91 89.57
C CYS A 429 2.13 -34.52 90.07
N PRO A 430 0.89 -34.08 89.78
CA PRO A 430 0.43 -32.71 90.03
C PRO A 430 0.51 -32.26 91.49
N ALA A 431 0.31 -33.18 92.45
CA ALA A 431 0.38 -32.86 93.88
C ALA A 431 1.81 -32.59 94.38
N LEU A 432 2.82 -33.06 93.65
CA LEU A 432 4.24 -32.87 93.94
C LEU A 432 4.87 -31.75 93.09
N MET A 433 4.16 -31.26 92.07
CA MET A 433 4.71 -30.35 91.05
C MET A 433 6.03 -30.89 90.45
N ALA A 434 6.06 -32.19 90.17
CA ALA A 434 7.23 -32.91 89.67
C ALA A 434 6.81 -33.95 88.62
N ASN A 435 7.74 -34.31 87.74
CA ASN A 435 7.58 -35.35 86.72
C ASN A 435 8.18 -36.68 87.18
N ILE A 436 7.76 -37.78 86.56
CA ILE A 436 8.33 -39.10 86.86
C ILE A 436 9.81 -39.10 86.48
N GLY A 437 10.67 -39.53 87.41
CA GLY A 437 12.12 -39.52 87.24
C GLY A 437 12.81 -38.25 87.71
N ASP A 438 12.07 -37.20 88.09
CA ASP A 438 12.66 -36.02 88.75
C ASP A 438 13.31 -36.45 90.07
N THR A 439 14.48 -35.86 90.36
CA THR A 439 15.18 -36.11 91.62
C THR A 439 14.37 -35.58 92.79
N CYS A 440 14.23 -36.39 93.82
CA CYS A 440 13.56 -36.02 95.05
C CYS A 440 14.38 -36.51 96.26
N ASP A 441 13.83 -36.43 97.46
CA ASP A 441 14.42 -36.99 98.68
C ASP A 441 13.30 -37.73 99.41
N ASP A 442 13.41 -39.06 99.54
CA ASP A 442 12.38 -39.89 100.16
C ASP A 442 12.47 -39.89 101.71
N GLY A 443 13.48 -39.22 102.25
CA GLY A 443 13.76 -39.12 103.67
C GLY A 443 14.30 -40.41 104.30
N ASP A 444 14.54 -41.47 103.52
CA ASP A 444 15.16 -42.70 103.98
C ASP A 444 16.69 -42.62 103.79
N PRO A 445 17.48 -42.59 104.87
CA PRO A 445 18.93 -42.52 104.76
C PRO A 445 19.57 -43.80 104.17
N ASN A 446 18.80 -44.86 103.92
CA ASN A 446 19.27 -46.14 103.37
C ASN A 446 19.00 -46.31 101.86
N THR A 447 18.43 -45.29 101.22
CA THR A 447 18.20 -45.23 99.78
C THR A 447 19.13 -44.19 99.15
N SER A 448 19.34 -44.30 97.84
CA SER A 448 20.10 -43.32 97.07
C SER A 448 19.54 -43.21 95.66
N ASN A 449 19.83 -42.08 95.00
CA ASN A 449 19.25 -41.72 93.70
C ASN A 449 17.72 -41.70 93.74
N ASP A 450 17.16 -41.00 94.72
CA ASP A 450 15.73 -40.90 94.92
C ASP A 450 15.09 -40.15 93.76
N VAL A 451 14.10 -40.80 93.16
CA VAL A 451 13.36 -40.26 92.03
C VAL A 451 11.87 -40.43 92.26
N VAL A 452 11.08 -39.54 91.65
CA VAL A 452 9.62 -39.68 91.64
C VAL A 452 9.27 -40.90 90.80
N ASP A 453 8.64 -41.90 91.40
CA ASP A 453 8.25 -43.14 90.74
C ASP A 453 6.93 -42.99 89.94
N ALA A 454 6.54 -44.05 89.22
CA ALA A 454 5.31 -44.07 88.43
C ALA A 454 4.01 -43.99 89.26
N ASN A 455 4.10 -44.11 90.59
CA ASN A 455 2.98 -43.93 91.52
C ASN A 455 2.99 -42.55 92.18
N CYS A 456 3.85 -41.64 91.71
CA CYS A 456 4.02 -40.32 92.31
C CYS A 456 4.45 -40.38 93.78
N VAL A 457 5.36 -41.30 94.09
CA VAL A 457 6.03 -41.41 95.38
C VAL A 457 7.51 -41.18 95.14
N CYS A 458 8.12 -40.34 95.99
CA CYS A 458 9.57 -40.26 96.02
C CYS A 458 10.13 -41.54 96.63
N ALA A 459 10.94 -42.27 95.90
CA ALA A 459 11.61 -43.48 96.38
C ALA A 459 12.98 -43.64 95.74
N GLY A 460 13.97 -44.02 96.54
CA GLY A 460 15.31 -44.34 96.05
C GLY A 460 15.58 -45.82 95.91
N THR A 461 16.75 -46.12 95.35
CA THR A 461 17.24 -47.50 95.26
C THR A 461 17.98 -47.82 96.55
N SER A 462 17.62 -48.93 97.19
CA SER A 462 18.32 -49.45 98.39
C SER A 462 19.83 -49.47 98.17
N THR A 463 20.59 -48.89 99.10
CA THR A 463 22.06 -48.95 99.10
C THR A 463 22.60 -50.31 99.55
N PHE A 464 21.72 -51.25 99.89
CA PHE A 464 22.05 -52.61 100.30
C PHE A 464 21.77 -53.66 99.22
N ASP A 465 22.76 -54.52 98.91
CA ASP A 465 22.58 -55.65 97.98
C ASP A 465 21.59 -56.71 98.52
N CYS A 466 21.55 -56.86 99.85
CA CYS A 466 20.62 -57.74 100.57
C CYS A 466 19.78 -56.89 101.54
N PRO A 467 18.71 -56.21 101.06
CA PRO A 467 17.97 -55.23 101.85
C PRO A 467 17.42 -55.78 103.18
N ASN A 468 16.95 -57.03 103.18
CA ASN A 468 16.40 -57.69 104.37
C ASN A 468 17.45 -58.01 105.45
N LEU A 469 18.74 -58.01 105.09
CA LEU A 469 19.84 -58.22 106.03
C LEU A 469 20.58 -56.90 106.36
N MET A 470 20.19 -55.78 105.73
CA MET A 470 20.95 -54.52 105.77
C MET A 470 22.45 -54.75 105.50
N ALA A 471 22.75 -55.64 104.55
CA ALA A 471 24.08 -56.12 104.25
C ALA A 471 24.37 -56.01 102.75
N ASN A 472 25.63 -55.79 102.41
CA ASN A 472 26.15 -55.79 101.05
C ASN A 472 26.87 -57.11 100.73
N ILE A 473 26.96 -57.45 99.45
CA ILE A 473 27.73 -58.61 99.00
C ILE A 473 29.20 -58.38 99.36
N GLY A 474 29.72 -59.21 100.26
CA GLY A 474 31.09 -59.11 100.77
C GLY A 474 31.20 -58.67 102.24
N ASP A 475 30.07 -58.32 102.87
CA ASP A 475 30.05 -58.08 104.31
C ASP A 475 30.35 -59.37 105.09
N ALA A 476 31.06 -59.23 106.22
CA ALA A 476 31.44 -60.36 107.06
C ALA A 476 30.20 -60.98 107.71
N CYS A 477 30.01 -62.29 107.52
CA CYS A 477 28.99 -63.07 108.21
C CYS A 477 29.59 -63.71 109.46
N ASP A 478 28.94 -63.56 110.61
CA ASP A 478 29.26 -64.24 111.88
C ASP A 478 28.50 -65.58 111.91
N ASP A 479 29.20 -66.70 112.13
CA ASP A 479 28.67 -68.06 112.06
C ASP A 479 28.03 -68.59 113.36
#